data_AF-A0A6G1D337-F1
#
_entry.id   AF-A0A6G1D337-F1
#
_cell.length_a   1.000
_cell.length_b   1.000
_cell.length_c   1.000
_cell.angle_alpha   90.00
_cell.angle_beta   90.00
_cell.angle_gamma   90.00
#
_symmetry.space_group_name_H-M   'P 1'
#
loop_
_entity.id
_entity.type
_entity.pdbx_description
1 polymer ?
#
loop_
_entity_poly.entity_id
_entity_poly.type
_entity_poly.pdbx_seq_one_letter_code
_entity_poly.pdbx_strand_id
1 'polypeptide(L)' 'MEVGYFRFRLVNQKVLQLAPCLVGILVDRGRGKQQAGGTAQGVVLVFIGGTDDREALTLASFMLKHTGVQLTA' A
#
# COMPACT_ATOMS: atom_id res chain seq x y z
N MET A 1 5.21 -21.70 15.65
CA MET A 1 5.29 -21.18 14.27
C MET A 1 5.27 -19.66 14.33
N GLU A 2 6.37 -19.01 14.71
CA GLU A 2 6.42 -17.53 14.94
C GLU A 2 7.71 -16.85 14.44
N VAL A 3 8.75 -17.61 14.08
CA VAL A 3 10.08 -17.08 13.74
C VAL A 3 10.09 -16.29 12.42
N GLY A 4 9.12 -16.54 11.52
CA GLY A 4 9.02 -15.86 10.23
C GLY A 4 8.55 -14.40 10.33
N TYR A 5 7.55 -14.10 11.16
CA TYR A 5 6.95 -12.75 11.25
C TYR A 5 7.90 -11.71 11.86
N PHE A 6 8.70 -12.12 12.86
CA PHE A 6 9.63 -11.21 13.52
C PHE A 6 10.69 -10.66 12.56
N ARG A 7 11.19 -11.50 11.66
CA ARG A 7 12.23 -11.11 10.70
C ARG A 7 11.71 -10.10 9.68
N PHE A 8 10.51 -10.32 9.13
CA PHE A 8 9.89 -9.36 8.21
C PHE A 8 9.54 -8.04 8.89
N ARG A 9 9.13 -8.07 10.17
CA ARG A 9 8.86 -6.84 10.92
C ARG A 9 10.10 -5.96 11.05
N LEU A 10 11.25 -6.53 11.42
CA LEU A 10 12.49 -5.77 11.55
C LEU A 10 12.94 -5.18 10.21
N VAL A 11 12.83 -5.95 9.14
CA VAL A 11 13.15 -5.48 7.78
C VAL A 11 12.23 -4.33 7.38
N ASN A 12 10.91 -4.49 7.52
CA ASN A 12 9.94 -3.45 7.17
C ASN A 12 10.19 -2.15 7.96
N GLN A 13 10.52 -2.25 9.26
CA GLN A 13 10.86 -1.09 10.08
C GLN A 13 12.11 -0.39 9.57
N LYS A 14 13.19 -1.13 9.27
CA LYS A 14 14.42 -0.54 8.76
C LYS A 14 14.22 0.11 7.39
N VAL A 15 13.45 -0.51 6.50
CA VAL A 15 13.15 0.06 5.19
C VAL A 15 12.34 1.34 5.33
N LEU A 16 11.28 1.34 6.15
CA LEU A 16 10.46 2.55 6.40
C LEU A 16 11.26 3.71 7.01
N GLN A 17 12.29 3.42 7.81
CA GLN A 17 13.09 4.45 8.47
C GLN A 17 14.25 4.99 7.62
N LEU A 18 14.83 4.17 6.75
CA LEU A 18 16.10 4.48 6.09
C LEU A 18 16.00 4.64 4.57
N ALA A 19 14.88 4.27 3.95
CA ALA A 19 14.74 4.41 2.51
C ALA A 19 14.74 5.90 2.10
N PRO A 20 15.54 6.30 1.10
CA PRO A 20 15.54 7.66 0.57
C PRO A 20 14.36 7.91 -0.39
N CYS A 21 13.35 7.03 -0.40
CA CYS A 21 12.25 7.03 -1.35
C CYS A 21 10.97 6.43 -0.74
N LEU A 22 9.85 6.55 -1.47
CA LEU A 22 8.57 5.98 -1.10
C LEU A 22 8.63 4.45 -0.97
N VAL A 23 8.02 3.91 0.09
CA VAL A 23 8.01 2.48 0.40
C VAL A 23 6.59 1.93 0.29
N GLY A 24 6.41 0.88 -0.52
CA GLY A 24 5.17 0.10 -0.58
C GLY A 24 5.33 -1.25 0.12
N ILE A 25 4.38 -1.62 0.98
CA ILE A 25 4.34 -2.95 1.63
C ILE A 25 3.18 -3.76 1.06
N LEU A 26 3.50 -4.83 0.33
CA LEU A 26 2.51 -5.79 -0.16
C LEU A 26 2.28 -6.89 0.88
N VAL A 27 1.04 -7.04 1.36
CA VAL A 27 0.64 -8.13 2.25
C VAL A 27 -0.21 -9.11 1.46
N ASP A 28 0.40 -10.20 0.99
CA ASP A 28 -0.36 -11.30 0.38
C ASP A 28 -0.98 -12.17 1.49
N ARG A 29 -2.30 -12.29 1.47
CA ARG A 29 -3.08 -13.16 2.38
C ARG A 29 -3.69 -14.35 1.64
N GLY A 30 -3.08 -14.78 0.54
CA GLY A 30 -3.55 -15.90 -0.29
C GLY A 30 -4.54 -15.48 -1.37
N ARG A 31 -4.52 -14.22 -1.83
CA ARG A 31 -5.47 -13.69 -2.84
C ARG A 31 -4.96 -13.78 -4.27
N GLY A 32 -3.90 -14.56 -4.52
CA GLY A 32 -3.19 -14.62 -5.81
C GLY A 32 -4.00 -15.11 -7.03
N LYS A 33 -5.24 -15.60 -6.87
CA LYS A 33 -6.06 -16.13 -7.98
C LYS A 33 -7.50 -15.60 -8.11
N GLN A 34 -8.04 -14.85 -7.16
CA GLN A 34 -9.48 -14.49 -7.16
C GLN A 34 -9.81 -13.10 -7.72
N GLN A 35 -8.84 -12.31 -8.19
CA GLN A 35 -9.10 -10.93 -8.67
C GLN A 35 -9.47 -10.82 -10.15
N ALA A 36 -9.77 -11.94 -10.83
CA ALA A 36 -10.31 -11.91 -12.19
C ALA A 36 -11.80 -11.50 -12.26
N GLY A 37 -12.48 -11.35 -11.11
CA GLY A 37 -13.92 -11.10 -11.04
C GLY A 37 -14.29 -9.82 -10.30
N GLY A 38 -14.29 -8.67 -11.00
CA GLY A 38 -15.23 -7.55 -10.82
C GLY A 38 -15.35 -6.83 -9.47
N THR A 39 -14.62 -7.21 -8.40
CA THR A 39 -14.70 -6.53 -7.11
C THR A 39 -13.89 -5.25 -7.14
N ALA A 40 -14.52 -4.12 -6.82
CA ALA A 40 -13.83 -2.84 -6.77
C ALA A 40 -12.68 -2.88 -5.73
N GLN A 41 -11.49 -2.44 -6.14
CA GLN A 41 -10.33 -2.35 -5.27
C GLN A 41 -10.40 -1.02 -4.50
N GLY A 42 -10.69 -1.11 -3.20
CA GLY A 42 -10.69 0.05 -2.32
C GLY A 42 -9.26 0.50 -2.02
N VAL A 43 -8.98 1.77 -2.28
CA VAL A 43 -7.75 2.47 -1.87
C VAL A 43 -8.12 3.46 -0.77
N VAL A 44 -7.34 3.49 0.30
CA VAL A 44 -7.50 4.46 1.39
C VAL A 44 -6.24 5.32 1.44
N LEU A 45 -6.43 6.64 1.47
CA LEU A 45 -5.36 7.61 1.65
C LEU A 45 -5.59 8.35 2.97
N VAL A 46 -4.57 8.38 3.83
CA VAL A 46 -4.57 9.25 5.01
C VAL A 46 -3.84 10.53 4.63
N PHE A 47 -4.49 11.68 4.76
CA PHE A 47 -3.94 12.99 4.40
C PHE A 47 -3.98 13.94 5.60
N ILE A 48 -2.81 14.25 6.16
CA ILE A 48 -2.64 15.15 7.32
C ILE A 48 -1.96 16.49 6.95
N GLY A 49 -1.67 16.72 5.67
CA GLY A 49 -1.18 17.98 5.10
C GLY A 49 0.34 18.07 4.88
N GLY A 50 1.08 16.98 5.08
CA GLY A 50 2.54 16.92 4.90
C GLY A 50 3.01 16.94 3.45
N THR A 51 4.32 17.05 3.23
CA THR A 51 4.95 16.86 1.91
C THR A 51 4.66 15.48 1.36
N ASP A 52 4.80 14.47 2.22
CA ASP A 52 4.68 13.06 1.86
C ASP A 52 3.24 12.71 1.50
N ASP A 53 2.27 13.37 2.16
CA ASP A 53 0.84 13.19 1.87
C ASP A 53 0.48 13.68 0.45
N ARG A 54 1.17 14.69 -0.07
CA ARG A 54 0.99 15.16 -1.45
C ARG A 54 1.51 14.15 -2.47
N GLU A 55 2.63 13.49 -2.17
CA GLU A 55 3.15 12.39 -2.99
C GLU A 55 2.19 11.20 -2.94
N ALA A 56 1.67 10.86 -1.76
CA ALA A 56 0.69 9.80 -1.57
C ALA A 56 -0.63 10.11 -2.32
N LEU A 57 -1.09 11.37 -2.33
CA LEU A 57 -2.25 11.80 -3.11
C LEU A 57 -2.00 11.67 -4.62
N THR A 58 -0.80 11.98 -5.09
CA THR A 58 -0.42 11.83 -6.51
C THR A 58 -0.44 10.35 -6.91
N LEU A 59 0.08 9.47 -6.05
CA LEU A 59 0.03 8.03 -6.27
C LEU A 59 -1.41 7.50 -6.29
N ALA A 60 -2.24 7.90 -5.33
CA ALA A 60 -3.65 7.54 -5.29
C ALA A 60 -4.40 8.01 -6.56
N SER A 61 -4.10 9.22 -7.04
CA SER A 61 -4.65 9.77 -8.28
C SER A 61 -4.25 8.95 -9.51
N PHE A 62 -3.05 8.36 -9.50
CA PHE A 62 -2.63 7.43 -10.55
C PHE A 62 -3.40 6.12 -10.49
N MET A 63 -3.61 5.56 -9.29
CA MET A 63 -4.36 4.31 -9.10
C MET A 63 -5.83 4.43 -9.56
N LEU A 64 -6.44 5.61 -9.38
CA LEU A 64 -7.79 5.91 -9.84
C LEU A 64 -7.98 5.82 -11.37
N LYS A 65 -6.90 5.78 -12.16
CA LYS A 65 -6.98 5.56 -13.61
C LYS A 65 -7.40 4.13 -13.98
N HIS A 66 -7.29 3.18 -13.05
CA HIS A 66 -7.71 1.80 -13.27
C HIS A 66 -9.22 1.64 -13.02
N THR A 67 -9.91 1.02 -13.98
CA THR A 67 -11.34 0.72 -13.85
C THR A 67 -11.58 -0.20 -12.65
N GLY A 68 -12.50 0.20 -11.78
CA GLY A 68 -12.81 -0.55 -10.56
C GLY A 68 -11.98 -0.16 -9.33
N VAL A 69 -11.09 0.83 -9.40
CA VAL A 69 -10.46 1.41 -8.21
C VAL A 69 -11.32 2.53 -7.64
N GLN A 70 -11.54 2.52 -6.32
CA GLN A 70 -12.24 3.60 -5.61
C GLN A 70 -11.35 4.13 -4.50
N LEU A 71 -11.20 5.46 -4.43
CA LEU A 71 -10.43 6.14 -3.39
C LEU A 71 -11.36 6.61 -2.28
N THR A 72 -11.04 6.24 -1.05
CA THR A 72 -11.62 6.82 0.18
C THR A 72 -10.55 7.69 0.83
N ALA A 73 -10.93 8.94 1.12
CA ALA A 73 -10.09 9.92 1.82
C ALA A 73 -10.54 10.05 3.28
#